data_AF-A0A138ZYY9-F1
#
_entry.id   AF-A0A138ZYY9-F1
#
_cell.length_a   1.000
_cell.length_b   1.000
_cell.length_c   1.000
_cell.angle_alpha   90.00
_cell.angle_beta   90.00
_cell.angle_gamma   90.00
#
_symmetry.space_group_name_H-M   'P 1'
#
loop_
_entity.id
_entity.type
_entity.pdbx_description
1 polymer ?
#
loop_
_entity_poly.entity_id
_entity_poly.type
_entity_poly.pdbx_seq_one_letter_code
_entity_poly.pdbx_strand_id
1 'polypeptide(L)'
;MSQSAIPDQSEPEVSTPPPVPVPAGPSPAALPPEIEELHRCAVEKGDRTYTDPATGYMVFTALSHRDRGYCCGNTCRHCPFEYENVGRKGKNMIRRDKEAKKAVV
;
A
#
# COMPACT_ATOMS: atom_id res chain seq x y z
N MET A 1 41.02 2.69 3.21
CA MET A 1 39.98 3.58 2.66
C MET A 1 39.19 2.74 1.64
N SER A 2 38.27 1.91 2.12
CA SER A 2 36.84 2.21 2.23
C SER A 2 36.24 2.66 0.92
N GLN A 3 35.79 1.71 0.10
CA GLN A 3 34.55 1.87 -0.65
C GLN A 3 33.79 0.54 -0.55
N SER A 4 32.84 0.54 0.38
CA SER A 4 31.89 -0.52 0.64
C SER A 4 31.15 -0.87 -0.65
N ALA A 5 31.09 -2.15 -0.96
CA ALA A 5 30.16 -2.69 -1.94
C ALA A 5 28.75 -2.29 -1.53
N ILE A 6 28.10 -1.43 -2.31
CA ILE A 6 26.65 -1.39 -2.35
C ILE A 6 26.27 -2.55 -3.27
N PRO A 7 25.62 -3.63 -2.79
CA PRO A 7 24.98 -4.54 -3.72
C PRO A 7 23.92 -3.74 -4.47
N ASP A 8 24.25 -3.54 -5.74
CA ASP A 8 23.41 -3.03 -6.79
C ASP A 8 22.01 -3.62 -6.65
N GLN A 9 21.07 -2.70 -6.60
CA GLN A 9 19.66 -2.92 -6.37
C GLN A 9 19.22 -4.01 -7.33
N SER A 10 18.92 -5.19 -6.78
CA SER A 10 18.25 -6.25 -7.52
C SER A 10 16.96 -5.66 -8.03
N GLU A 11 16.96 -5.15 -9.27
CA GLU A 11 15.75 -4.90 -10.02
C GLU A 11 15.02 -6.24 -10.04
N PRO A 12 13.86 -6.38 -9.38
CA PRO A 12 13.03 -7.51 -9.71
C PRO A 12 12.53 -7.21 -11.12
N GLU A 13 13.10 -7.88 -12.11
CA GLU A 13 12.44 -8.07 -13.39
C GLU A 13 11.04 -8.61 -13.06
N VAL A 14 10.05 -7.72 -13.10
CA VAL A 14 8.65 -8.06 -12.87
C VAL A 14 8.18 -8.78 -14.13
N SER A 15 8.55 -10.06 -14.19
CA SER A 15 7.97 -11.06 -15.07
C SER A 15 6.46 -10.94 -14.94
N THR A 16 5.84 -10.38 -15.98
CA THR A 16 4.41 -10.12 -16.03
C THR A 16 3.69 -11.47 -15.90
N PRO A 17 2.93 -11.74 -14.83
CA PRO A 17 2.14 -12.95 -14.76
C PRO A 17 0.99 -12.85 -15.79
N PRO A 18 0.58 -13.97 -16.42
CA PRO A 18 -0.53 -13.99 -17.37
C PRO A 18 -1.86 -13.57 -16.70
N PRO A 19 -2.84 -13.04 -17.46
CA PRO A 19 -4.13 -12.63 -16.90
C PRO A 19 -4.87 -13.85 -16.34
N VAL A 20 -4.96 -13.97 -15.02
CA VAL A 20 -5.77 -14.99 -14.37
C VAL A 20 -7.22 -14.50 -14.24
N PRO A 21 -8.23 -15.33 -14.58
CA PRO A 21 -9.63 -14.95 -14.44
C PRO A 21 -10.03 -14.97 -12.96
N VAL A 22 -10.54 -13.83 -12.49
CA VAL A 22 -11.05 -13.60 -11.14
C VAL A 22 -12.38 -14.34 -10.90
N PRO A 23 -12.54 -15.10 -9.81
CA PRO A 23 -13.88 -15.47 -9.35
C PRO A 23 -14.50 -14.29 -8.60
N ALA A 24 -15.71 -13.91 -9.02
CA ALA A 24 -16.54 -12.92 -8.36
C ALA A 24 -17.02 -13.40 -6.98
N GLY A 25 -16.80 -12.59 -5.95
CA GLY A 25 -17.42 -12.72 -4.63
C GLY A 25 -17.12 -11.48 -3.77
N PRO A 26 -18.13 -10.79 -3.19
CA PRO A 26 -17.96 -9.48 -2.60
C PRO A 26 -17.49 -9.59 -1.13
N SER A 27 -16.42 -8.87 -0.77
CA SER A 27 -16.16 -8.54 0.63
C SER A 27 -16.21 -7.00 0.80
N PRO A 28 -17.08 -6.46 1.67
CA PRO A 28 -17.52 -5.07 1.60
C PRO A 28 -16.62 -4.12 2.40
N ALA A 29 -15.39 -3.84 1.96
CA ALA A 29 -14.47 -2.95 2.70
C ALA A 29 -13.37 -2.23 1.87
N ALA A 30 -13.72 -1.60 0.76
CA ALA A 30 -13.10 -0.34 0.29
C ALA A 30 -11.61 -0.28 -0.12
N LEU A 31 -11.00 -1.36 -0.62
CA LEU A 31 -9.87 -1.35 -1.58
C LEU A 31 -10.13 -2.47 -2.61
N PRO A 32 -9.69 -2.35 -3.88
CA PRO A 32 -9.79 -3.45 -4.83
C PRO A 32 -9.05 -4.68 -4.29
N PRO A 33 -9.61 -5.90 -4.42
CA PRO A 33 -8.99 -7.11 -3.89
C PRO A 33 -7.60 -7.37 -4.50
N GLU A 34 -7.39 -6.93 -5.74
CA GLU A 34 -6.08 -6.96 -6.41
C GLU A 34 -5.01 -6.13 -5.67
N ILE A 35 -5.39 -4.97 -5.12
CA ILE A 35 -4.48 -4.12 -4.35
C ILE A 35 -4.08 -4.79 -3.03
N GLU A 36 -5.03 -5.46 -2.36
CA GLU A 36 -4.75 -6.19 -1.13
C GLU A 36 -3.83 -7.40 -1.38
N GLU A 37 -4.03 -8.12 -2.48
CA GLU A 37 -3.15 -9.23 -2.86
C GLU A 37 -1.75 -8.75 -3.24
N LEU A 38 -1.63 -7.66 -4.03
CA LEU A 38 -0.34 -7.06 -4.36
C LEU A 38 0.41 -6.61 -3.10
N HIS A 39 -0.32 -5.99 -2.17
CA HIS A 39 0.24 -5.64 -0.86
C HIS A 39 0.73 -6.88 -0.12
N ARG A 40 -0.10 -7.92 -0.02
CA ARG A 40 0.22 -9.15 0.70
C ARG A 40 1.42 -9.86 0.09
N CYS A 41 1.44 -10.05 -1.22
CA CYS A 41 2.54 -10.64 -1.98
C CYS A 41 3.84 -9.84 -1.77
N ALA A 42 3.78 -8.50 -1.84
CA ALA A 42 4.93 -7.66 -1.56
C ALA A 42 5.41 -7.82 -0.11
N VAL A 43 4.51 -7.87 0.87
CA VAL A 43 4.87 -8.10 2.28
C VAL A 43 5.51 -9.48 2.49
N GLU A 44 4.97 -10.54 1.89
CA GLU A 44 5.52 -11.90 2.00
C GLU A 44 6.90 -12.02 1.35
N LYS A 45 7.15 -11.28 0.26
CA LYS A 45 8.45 -11.20 -0.39
C LYS A 45 9.46 -10.31 0.36
N GLY A 46 9.02 -9.53 1.33
CA GLY A 46 9.85 -8.51 1.99
C GLY A 46 9.99 -7.21 1.18
N ASP A 47 9.17 -7.03 0.16
CA ASP A 47 9.10 -5.82 -0.64
C ASP A 47 8.43 -4.66 0.12
N ARG A 48 9.03 -3.49 -0.06
CA ARG A 48 8.66 -2.24 0.60
C ARG A 48 7.56 -1.48 -0.16
N THR A 49 7.35 -1.79 -1.42
CA THR A 49 6.44 -1.08 -2.32
C THR A 49 5.81 -2.05 -3.31
N TYR A 50 4.62 -1.72 -3.80
CA TYR A 50 4.01 -2.36 -4.96
C TYR A 50 3.44 -1.30 -5.89
N THR A 51 3.27 -1.63 -7.17
CA THR A 51 2.65 -0.74 -8.15
C THR A 51 1.16 -1.02 -8.20
N ASP A 52 0.35 0.02 -8.02
CA ASP A 52 -1.11 -0.08 -8.17
C ASP A 52 -1.47 -0.15 -9.67
N PRO A 53 -1.99 -1.27 -10.19
CA PRO A 53 -2.29 -1.43 -11.61
C PRO A 53 -3.42 -0.52 -12.07
N ALA A 54 -4.29 -0.08 -11.16
CA ALA A 54 -5.40 0.81 -11.48
C ALA A 54 -4.96 2.26 -11.72
N THR A 55 -3.92 2.72 -11.02
CA THR A 55 -3.49 4.13 -11.05
C THR A 55 -2.06 4.33 -11.55
N GLY A 56 -1.28 3.26 -11.66
CA GLY A 56 0.15 3.30 -11.99
C GLY A 56 1.03 3.87 -10.87
N TYR A 57 0.49 4.15 -9.69
CA TYR A 57 1.26 4.73 -8.60
C TYR A 57 2.01 3.67 -7.80
N MET A 58 3.23 3.99 -7.38
CA MET A 58 3.96 3.21 -6.38
C MET A 58 3.34 3.45 -5.00
N VAL A 59 2.87 2.38 -4.38
CA VAL A 59 2.27 2.38 -3.05
C VAL A 59 3.18 1.65 -2.08
N PHE A 60 3.47 2.28 -0.95
CA PHE A 60 4.25 1.68 0.12
C PHE A 60 3.45 0.60 0.86
N THR A 61 4.10 -0.51 1.16
CA THR A 61 3.57 -1.57 2.01
C THR A 61 3.62 -1.18 3.49
N ALA A 62 2.96 -1.98 4.33
CA ALA A 62 2.99 -1.82 5.78
C ALA A 62 4.40 -2.08 6.33
N LEU A 63 5.19 -2.94 5.67
CA LEU A 63 6.59 -3.18 6.01
C LEU A 63 7.42 -1.90 5.91
N SER A 64 7.28 -1.13 4.84
CA SER A 64 7.97 0.17 4.72
C SER A 64 7.68 1.11 5.86
N HIS A 65 6.44 1.13 6.32
CA HIS A 65 6.04 2.01 7.43
C HIS A 65 6.60 1.50 8.75
N ARG A 66 6.62 0.18 8.95
CA ARG A 66 7.19 -0.47 10.13
C ARG A 66 8.71 -0.28 10.21
N ASP A 67 9.41 -0.43 9.09
CA ASP A 67 10.86 -0.21 8.95
C ASP A 67 11.22 1.25 9.23
N ARG A 68 10.41 2.17 8.71
CA ARG A 68 10.57 3.62 8.94
C ARG A 68 10.25 4.06 10.37
N GLY A 69 9.35 3.35 11.04
CA GLY A 69 8.97 3.60 12.43
C GLY A 69 8.03 4.79 12.67
N TYR A 70 7.53 5.46 11.63
CA TYR A 70 6.57 6.56 11.78
C TYR A 70 5.62 6.73 10.58
N CYS A 71 4.50 7.43 10.81
CA CYS A 71 3.54 7.79 9.77
C CYS A 71 4.12 8.88 8.84
N CYS A 72 4.13 8.64 7.53
CA CYS A 72 4.65 9.60 6.56
C CYS A 72 3.75 10.83 6.33
N GLY A 73 2.47 10.78 6.70
CA GLY A 73 1.52 11.88 6.51
C GLY A 73 0.89 11.97 5.12
N ASN A 74 1.17 11.03 4.21
CA ASN A 74 0.70 11.03 2.83
C ASN A 74 -0.63 10.29 2.58
N THR A 75 -1.37 9.93 3.62
CA THR A 75 -2.66 9.21 3.48
C THR A 75 -2.52 7.89 2.67
N CYS A 76 -1.51 7.07 3.00
CA CYS A 76 -1.27 5.79 2.35
C CYS A 76 -2.38 4.76 2.61
N ARG A 77 -2.60 3.85 1.66
CA ARG A 77 -3.68 2.86 1.73
C ARG A 77 -3.56 1.86 2.89
N HIS A 78 -2.34 1.50 3.26
CA HIS A 78 -2.06 0.52 4.32
C HIS A 78 -1.23 1.12 5.46
N CYS A 79 -1.64 2.29 5.97
CA CYS A 79 -0.92 2.95 7.05
C CYS A 79 -1.16 2.21 8.39
N PRO A 80 -0.14 1.61 9.03
CA PRO A 80 -0.30 0.94 10.32
C PRO A 80 -0.45 1.91 11.50
N PHE A 81 -0.13 3.18 11.31
CA PHE A 81 -0.16 4.24 12.34
C PHE A 81 -1.44 5.07 12.30
N GLU A 82 -2.52 4.55 11.73
CA GLU A 82 -3.84 5.20 11.70
C GLU A 82 -3.82 6.68 11.26
N TYR A 83 -2.92 7.03 10.33
CA TYR A 83 -2.78 8.39 9.81
C TYR A 83 -2.41 9.45 10.86
N GLU A 84 -1.69 9.07 11.92
CA GLU A 84 -1.31 9.96 13.02
C GLU A 84 -0.64 11.26 12.55
N ASN A 85 0.29 11.15 11.60
CA ASN A 85 1.04 12.30 11.07
C ASN A 85 0.37 12.97 9.86
N VAL A 86 -0.85 12.57 9.50
CA VAL A 86 -1.62 13.28 8.47
C VAL A 86 -2.12 14.60 9.06
N GLY A 87 -1.94 15.70 8.33
CA GLY A 87 -2.36 17.03 8.79
C GLY A 87 -3.89 17.13 9.00
N ARG A 88 -4.36 18.17 9.70
CA ARG A 88 -5.80 18.38 10.01
C ARG A 88 -6.70 18.25 8.78
N LYS A 89 -6.27 18.81 7.64
CA LYS A 89 -7.02 18.74 6.39
C LYS A 89 -7.20 17.29 5.91
N GLY A 90 -6.15 16.47 5.95
CA GLY A 90 -6.21 15.06 5.55
C GLY A 90 -7.00 14.20 6.54
N LYS A 91 -6.84 14.42 7.86
CA LYS A 91 -7.65 13.76 8.89
C LYS A 91 -9.14 14.02 8.70
N ASN A 92 -9.53 15.25 8.35
CA ASN A 92 -10.92 15.58 8.05
C ASN A 92 -11.46 14.87 6.80
N MET A 93 -10.63 14.67 5.76
CA MET A 93 -11.02 13.87 4.59
C MET A 93 -11.27 12.42 4.99
N ILE A 94 -10.29 11.78 5.65
CA ILE A 94 -10.39 10.39 6.13
C ILE A 94 -11.63 10.20 7.02
N ARG A 95 -11.92 11.15 7.91
CA ARG A 95 -13.10 11.11 8.79
C ARG A 95 -14.39 11.20 7.98
N ARG A 96 -14.51 12.13 7.03
CA ARG A 96 -15.70 12.25 6.16
C ARG A 96 -15.89 11.01 5.30
N ASP A 97 -14.83 10.44 4.76
CA ASP A 97 -14.88 9.16 4.04
C ASP A 97 -15.43 8.04 4.92
N LYS A 98 -15.00 7.95 6.20
CA LYS A 98 -15.56 6.99 7.17
C LYS A 98 -17.03 7.30 7.51
N GLU A 99 -17.39 8.57 7.70
CA GLU A 99 -18.75 9.00 8.00
C GLU A 99 -19.72 8.73 6.83
N ALA A 100 -19.30 9.02 5.60
CA ALA A 100 -20.05 8.71 4.38
C ALA A 100 -20.29 7.20 4.23
N LYS A 101 -19.27 6.38 4.54
CA LYS A 101 -19.40 4.91 4.56
C LYS A 101 -20.36 4.41 5.64
N LYS A 102 -20.40 5.06 6.81
CA LYS A 102 -21.36 4.73 7.87
C LYS A 102 -22.80 5.07 7.51
N ALA A 103 -23.02 6.10 6.69
CA ALA A 103 -24.37 6.55 6.33
C ALA A 103 -25.05 5.69 5.24
N VAL A 104 -24.29 4.83 4.57
CA VAL A 104 -24.77 3.96 3.47
C VAL A 104 -25.12 2.55 3.95
N VAL A 105 -24.73 2.18 5.18
CA VAL A 105 -25.10 0.92 5.86
C VAL A 105 -26.32 1.14 6.73
#